data_AF-A0A6G3MGU7-F1
#
_entry.id   AF-A0A6G3MGU7-F1
#
_cell.length_a   1.000
_cell.length_b   1.000
_cell.length_c   1.000
_cell.angle_alpha   90.00
_cell.angle_beta   90.00
_cell.angle_gamma   90.00
#
_symmetry.space_group_name_H-M   'P 1'
#
loop_
_entity.id
_entity.type
_entity.pdbx_description
1 polymer ?
#
loop_
_entity_poly.entity_id
_entity_poly.type
_entity_poly.pdbx_seq_one_letter_code
_entity_poly.pdbx_strand_id
1 'polypeptide(L)'
;MLKRASKNVDLIERFWSDIFGFVRDEDMGIKKRSLELIFIAINKTNIVNSVEYLVQYLCGCRDSSLQKYVTSNIVTALDKYESDELWHIHILIDLFETVSHKMREESMSTLIFMVMNCPPSQSDASLRLFSGLKKNMSRPKYNTIAIWLIAEYSHLIFNSSPGKSLSEFIDILQSFLESNHTCDDIRNLSMISLMKLAVKFPSIEQRVTDIIYKMRNHLNPEFQQRCIEWLS
;
A
#
# COMPACT_ATOMS: atom_id res chain seq x y z
N MET A 1 2.60 16.02 43.87
CA MET A 1 2.84 16.19 42.41
C MET A 1 2.22 15.07 41.58
N LEU A 2 2.23 13.81 42.02
CA LEU A 2 1.62 12.67 41.31
C LEU A 2 0.13 12.84 40.94
N LYS A 3 -0.71 13.41 41.83
CA LYS A 3 -2.14 13.69 41.55
C LYS A 3 -2.41 14.77 40.49
N ARG A 4 -1.46 15.68 40.22
CA ARG A 4 -1.60 16.70 39.15
C ARG A 4 -1.20 16.11 37.79
N ALA A 5 -0.16 15.27 37.76
CA ALA A 5 0.23 14.55 36.56
C ALA A 5 -0.86 13.57 36.10
N SER A 6 -1.46 12.80 37.02
CA SER A 6 -2.56 11.88 36.67
C SER A 6 -3.79 12.61 36.12
N LYS A 7 -4.20 13.73 36.76
CA LYS A 7 -5.31 14.56 36.26
C LYS A 7 -5.05 15.12 34.87
N ASN A 8 -3.80 15.50 34.57
CA ASN A 8 -3.44 16.02 33.26
C ASN A 8 -3.46 14.93 32.18
N VAL A 9 -3.03 13.71 32.51
CA VAL A 9 -3.13 12.54 31.61
C VAL A 9 -4.61 12.23 31.32
N ASP A 10 -5.44 12.16 32.34
CA ASP A 10 -6.90 11.92 32.17
C ASP A 10 -7.58 13.01 31.33
N LEU A 11 -7.14 14.27 31.47
CA LEU A 11 -7.66 15.39 30.68
C LEU A 11 -7.21 15.33 29.21
N ILE A 12 -5.97 14.92 28.96
CA ILE A 12 -5.45 14.75 27.60
C ILE A 12 -6.15 13.58 26.91
N GLU A 13 -6.34 12.45 27.58
CA GLU A 13 -7.06 11.29 27.02
C GLU A 13 -8.52 11.63 26.69
N ARG A 14 -9.21 12.35 27.58
CA ARG A 14 -10.58 12.83 27.30
C ARG A 14 -10.62 13.81 26.14
N PHE A 15 -9.68 14.76 26.10
CA PHE A 15 -9.57 15.70 25.00
C PHE A 15 -9.39 15.00 23.65
N TRP A 16 -8.51 13.99 23.58
CA TRP A 16 -8.34 13.18 22.38
C TRP A 16 -9.60 12.39 22.03
N SER A 17 -10.25 11.77 23.02
CA SER A 17 -11.52 11.05 22.82
C SER A 17 -12.61 11.96 22.24
N ASP A 18 -12.78 13.16 22.80
CA ASP A 18 -13.79 14.12 22.36
C ASP A 18 -13.47 14.66 20.96
N ILE A 19 -12.21 15.02 20.71
CA ILE A 19 -11.76 15.50 19.40
C ILE A 19 -11.93 14.45 18.31
N PHE A 20 -11.57 13.21 18.60
CA PHE A 20 -11.83 12.09 17.72
C PHE A 20 -13.33 11.86 17.50
N GLY A 21 -14.17 12.12 18.51
CA GLY A 21 -15.62 12.17 18.34
C GLY A 21 -16.08 13.21 17.30
N PHE A 22 -15.56 14.44 17.38
CA PHE A 22 -15.94 15.54 16.48
C PHE A 22 -15.52 15.33 15.02
N VAL A 23 -14.56 14.46 14.75
CA VAL A 23 -14.20 14.08 13.36
C VAL A 23 -15.35 13.32 12.66
N ARG A 24 -16.32 12.80 13.43
CA ARG A 24 -17.53 12.10 12.94
C ARG A 24 -18.79 12.95 12.99
N ASP A 25 -18.67 14.25 13.27
CA ASP A 25 -19.81 15.18 13.35
C ASP A 25 -20.60 15.23 12.02
N GLU A 26 -21.76 15.86 11.97
CA GLU A 26 -22.44 16.09 10.69
C GLU A 26 -21.88 17.34 9.99
N ASP A 27 -21.43 18.33 10.76
CA ASP A 27 -20.92 19.61 10.28
C ASP A 27 -19.50 19.50 9.72
N MET A 28 -19.33 19.94 8.47
CA MET A 28 -18.05 19.88 7.77
C MET A 28 -17.01 20.86 8.31
N GLY A 29 -17.42 21.98 8.89
CA GLY A 29 -16.54 22.95 9.54
C GLY A 29 -15.99 22.40 10.86
N ILE A 30 -16.83 21.71 11.64
CA ILE A 30 -16.41 21.02 12.87
C ILE A 30 -15.39 19.93 12.53
N LYS A 31 -15.66 19.09 11.54
CA LYS A 31 -14.70 18.06 11.08
C LYS A 31 -13.33 18.63 10.74
N LYS A 32 -13.30 19.68 9.90
CA LYS A 32 -12.05 20.29 9.46
C LYS A 32 -11.24 20.86 10.61
N ARG A 33 -11.89 21.63 11.49
CA ARG A 33 -11.24 22.20 12.67
C ARG A 33 -10.72 21.12 13.61
N SER A 34 -11.47 20.05 13.83
CA SER A 34 -11.04 18.93 14.67
C SER A 34 -9.83 18.22 14.08
N LEU A 35 -9.82 17.97 12.75
CA LEU A 35 -8.66 17.40 12.06
C LEU A 35 -7.42 18.32 12.13
N GLU A 36 -7.60 19.63 11.91
CA GLU A 36 -6.52 20.62 12.06
C GLU A 36 -5.92 20.58 13.47
N LEU A 37 -6.78 20.58 14.50
CA LEU A 37 -6.35 20.49 15.90
C LEU A 37 -5.60 19.18 16.20
N ILE A 38 -6.06 18.05 15.66
CA ILE A 38 -5.36 16.76 15.78
C ILE A 38 -3.94 16.91 15.23
N PHE A 39 -3.78 17.35 13.98
CA PHE A 39 -2.47 17.45 13.35
C PHE A 39 -1.52 18.43 14.06
N ILE A 40 -2.04 19.54 14.61
CA ILE A 40 -1.25 20.48 15.42
C ILE A 40 -0.77 19.82 16.72
N ALA A 41 -1.59 18.98 17.34
CA ALA A 41 -1.29 18.35 18.62
C ALA A 41 -0.47 17.05 18.51
N ILE A 42 -0.26 16.52 17.29
CA ILE A 42 0.62 15.37 17.05
C ILE A 42 2.07 15.73 17.38
N ASN A 43 2.71 14.84 18.13
CA ASN A 43 4.10 14.90 18.57
C ASN A 43 4.71 13.49 18.68
N LYS A 44 5.98 13.40 19.09
CA LYS A 44 6.73 12.14 19.17
C LYS A 44 6.10 11.08 20.09
N THR A 45 5.31 11.46 21.09
CA THR A 45 4.75 10.51 22.07
C THR A 45 3.37 9.99 21.68
N ASN A 46 2.65 10.65 20.77
CA ASN A 46 1.28 10.26 20.38
C ASN A 46 1.10 9.97 18.89
N ILE A 47 2.15 10.12 18.07
CA ILE A 47 2.09 9.95 16.61
C ILE A 47 1.49 8.60 16.21
N VAL A 48 1.90 7.51 16.87
CA VAL A 48 1.45 6.15 16.57
C VAL A 48 -0.07 6.05 16.67
N ASN A 49 -0.61 6.31 17.85
CA ASN A 49 -2.06 6.22 18.10
C ASN A 49 -2.86 7.21 17.24
N SER A 50 -2.32 8.41 17.02
CA SER A 50 -3.02 9.45 16.24
C SER A 50 -3.12 9.07 14.77
N VAL A 51 -2.04 8.55 14.18
CA VAL A 51 -2.00 8.11 12.79
C VAL A 51 -2.88 6.89 12.58
N GLU A 52 -2.82 5.89 13.47
CA GLU A 52 -3.70 4.70 13.40
C GLU A 52 -5.18 5.10 13.42
N TYR A 53 -5.56 6.01 14.32
CA TYR A 53 -6.92 6.55 14.35
C TYR A 53 -7.28 7.26 13.03
N LEU A 54 -6.39 8.09 12.49
CA LEU A 54 -6.64 8.83 11.25
C LEU A 54 -6.73 7.91 10.03
N VAL A 55 -5.95 6.83 9.98
CA VAL A 55 -6.07 5.79 8.95
C VAL A 55 -7.42 5.08 9.07
N GLN A 56 -7.85 4.72 10.28
CA GLN A 56 -9.17 4.15 10.51
C GLN A 56 -10.30 5.13 10.11
N TYR A 57 -10.14 6.42 10.38
CA TYR A 57 -11.06 7.46 9.94
C TYR A 57 -11.16 7.51 8.40
N LEU A 58 -10.02 7.42 7.70
CA LEU A 58 -9.99 7.40 6.23
C LEU A 58 -10.80 6.23 5.64
N CYS A 59 -10.83 5.05 6.29
CA CYS A 59 -11.62 3.91 5.84
C CYS A 59 -13.14 4.22 5.75
N GLY A 60 -13.65 5.08 6.64
CA GLY A 60 -15.05 5.50 6.66
C GLY A 60 -15.33 6.82 5.95
N CYS A 61 -14.30 7.60 5.63
CA CYS A 61 -14.45 8.93 5.06
C CYS A 61 -14.81 8.86 3.57
N ARG A 62 -15.94 9.46 3.19
CA ARG A 62 -16.39 9.56 1.79
C ARG A 62 -16.04 10.88 1.12
N ASP A 63 -15.65 11.89 1.89
CA ASP A 63 -15.34 13.21 1.38
C ASP A 63 -13.93 13.23 0.76
N SER A 64 -13.88 13.38 -0.56
CA SER A 64 -12.63 13.40 -1.32
C SER A 64 -11.66 14.51 -0.91
N SER A 65 -12.17 15.67 -0.48
CA SER A 65 -11.34 16.80 -0.03
C SER A 65 -10.70 16.52 1.32
N LEU A 66 -11.46 15.93 2.26
CA LEU A 66 -10.95 15.50 3.55
C LEU A 66 -9.97 14.34 3.41
N GLN A 67 -10.25 13.35 2.57
CA GLN A 67 -9.29 12.27 2.30
C GLN A 67 -7.94 12.84 1.86
N LYS A 68 -7.93 13.74 0.87
CA LYS A 68 -6.68 14.36 0.39
C LYS A 68 -5.97 15.14 1.51
N TYR A 69 -6.71 15.93 2.28
CA TYR A 69 -6.16 16.72 3.38
C TYR A 69 -5.53 15.81 4.46
N VAL A 70 -6.26 14.81 4.93
CA VAL A 70 -5.81 13.90 6.00
C VAL A 70 -4.62 13.08 5.52
N THR A 71 -4.68 12.47 4.33
CA THR A 71 -3.56 11.70 3.78
C THR A 71 -2.29 12.53 3.64
N SER A 72 -2.39 13.76 3.13
CA SER A 72 -1.22 14.64 2.97
C SER A 72 -0.59 14.97 4.32
N ASN A 73 -1.39 15.29 5.34
CA ASN A 73 -0.87 15.64 6.66
C ASN A 73 -0.35 14.41 7.43
N ILE A 74 -0.91 13.21 7.23
CA ILE A 74 -0.34 11.97 7.77
C ILE A 74 1.07 11.77 7.20
N VAL A 75 1.24 11.84 5.87
CA VAL A 75 2.57 11.65 5.24
C VAL A 75 3.56 12.69 5.78
N THR A 76 3.18 13.96 5.86
CA THR A 76 4.04 15.01 6.45
C THR A 76 4.38 14.73 7.92
N ALA A 77 3.45 14.18 8.70
CA ALA A 77 3.70 13.82 10.09
C ALA A 77 4.69 12.63 10.20
N LEU A 78 4.55 11.62 9.33
CA LEU A 78 5.48 10.50 9.26
C LEU A 78 6.90 10.94 8.88
N ASP A 79 7.03 11.87 7.92
CA ASP A 79 8.33 12.41 7.51
C ASP A 79 8.98 13.25 8.63
N LYS A 80 8.16 13.94 9.43
CA LYS A 80 8.63 14.84 10.49
C LYS A 80 9.07 14.10 11.75
N TYR A 81 8.38 13.02 12.10
CA TYR A 81 8.62 12.30 13.34
C TYR A 81 9.30 10.97 13.04
N GLU A 82 10.58 10.89 13.42
CA GLU A 82 11.36 9.67 13.33
C GLU A 82 10.77 8.62 14.28
N SER A 83 10.02 7.69 13.70
CA SER A 83 9.42 6.53 14.34
C SER A 83 10.12 5.25 13.90
N ASP A 84 9.67 4.11 14.42
CA ASP A 84 10.05 2.79 13.91
C ASP A 84 9.80 2.68 12.39
N GLU A 85 10.81 2.20 11.64
CA GLU A 85 10.79 2.14 10.19
C GLU A 85 9.78 1.11 9.67
N LEU A 86 9.64 -0.02 10.36
CA LEU A 86 8.66 -1.06 10.01
C LEU A 86 7.23 -0.51 10.16
N TRP A 87 6.97 0.18 11.27
CA TRP A 87 5.69 0.83 11.50
C TRP A 87 5.37 1.87 10.40
N HIS A 88 6.34 2.70 10.01
CA HIS A 88 6.15 3.68 8.93
C HIS A 88 5.79 2.96 7.61
N ILE A 89 6.51 1.89 7.23
CA ILE A 89 6.19 1.07 6.06
C ILE A 89 4.76 0.53 6.13
N HIS A 90 4.33 0.01 7.29
CA HIS A 90 2.98 -0.51 7.47
C HIS A 90 1.90 0.55 7.28
N ILE A 91 2.10 1.75 7.85
CA ILE A 91 1.16 2.85 7.66
C ILE A 91 1.06 3.26 6.20
N LEU A 92 2.18 3.35 5.48
CA LEU A 92 2.14 3.68 4.05
C LEU A 92 1.38 2.63 3.25
N ILE A 93 1.60 1.34 3.53
CA ILE A 93 0.83 0.25 2.91
C ILE A 93 -0.67 0.40 3.20
N ASP A 94 -1.05 0.72 4.44
CA ASP A 94 -2.45 0.95 4.82
C ASP A 94 -3.07 2.16 4.13
N LEU A 95 -2.32 3.24 3.95
CA LEU A 95 -2.78 4.42 3.21
C LEU A 95 -2.97 4.10 1.72
N PHE A 96 -2.07 3.35 1.11
CA PHE A 96 -2.26 2.89 -0.26
C PHE A 96 -3.44 1.93 -0.38
N GLU A 97 -3.62 1.02 0.57
CA GLU A 97 -4.78 0.14 0.59
C GLU A 97 -6.07 0.95 0.75
N THR A 98 -6.13 1.93 1.63
CA THR A 98 -7.39 2.64 1.95
C THR A 98 -7.73 3.72 0.90
N VAL A 99 -6.75 4.55 0.55
CA VAL A 99 -6.92 5.79 -0.23
C VAL A 99 -5.87 5.97 -1.32
N SER A 100 -5.37 4.89 -1.92
CA SER A 100 -4.40 4.89 -3.05
C SER A 100 -4.57 6.03 -4.05
N HIS A 101 -5.79 6.28 -4.53
CA HIS A 101 -6.07 7.30 -5.54
C HIS A 101 -5.73 8.74 -5.08
N LYS A 102 -5.69 9.02 -3.77
CA LYS A 102 -5.27 10.30 -3.19
C LYS A 102 -3.77 10.38 -2.89
N MET A 103 -3.08 9.24 -2.81
CA MET A 103 -1.65 9.20 -2.55
C MET A 103 -0.87 9.79 -3.74
N ARG A 104 0.21 10.51 -3.44
CA ARG A 104 1.14 11.04 -4.46
C ARG A 104 2.02 9.91 -5.00
N GLU A 105 2.53 10.08 -6.22
CA GLU A 105 3.45 9.09 -6.81
C GLU A 105 4.79 9.03 -6.08
N GLU A 106 5.27 10.17 -5.61
CA GLU A 106 6.45 10.28 -4.73
C GLU A 106 6.34 9.35 -3.50
N SER A 107 5.15 9.27 -2.88
CA SER A 107 4.91 8.37 -1.75
C SER A 107 5.05 6.89 -2.13
N MET A 108 4.81 6.52 -3.39
CA MET A 108 5.06 5.15 -3.88
C MET A 108 6.55 4.87 -3.93
N SER A 109 7.32 5.81 -4.51
CA SER A 109 8.77 5.72 -4.57
C SER A 109 9.40 5.66 -3.18
N THR A 110 8.91 6.47 -2.24
CA THR A 110 9.33 6.43 -0.83
C THR A 110 9.08 5.06 -0.21
N LEU A 111 7.87 4.50 -0.35
CA LEU A 111 7.55 3.18 0.20
C LEU A 111 8.46 2.09 -0.38
N ILE A 112 8.64 2.07 -1.70
CA ILE A 112 9.54 1.11 -2.36
C ILE A 112 10.97 1.25 -1.83
N PHE A 113 11.47 2.49 -1.75
CA PHE A 113 12.82 2.77 -1.24
C PHE A 113 13.00 2.32 0.21
N MET A 114 12.03 2.58 1.09
CA MET A 114 12.08 2.14 2.48
C MET A 114 12.12 0.62 2.60
N VAL A 115 11.27 -0.10 1.86
CA VAL A 115 11.27 -1.58 1.87
C VAL A 115 12.60 -2.13 1.35
N MET A 116 13.18 -1.52 0.31
CA MET A 116 14.50 -1.92 -0.21
C MET A 116 15.62 -1.76 0.82
N ASN A 117 15.59 -0.68 1.60
CA ASN A 117 16.63 -0.38 2.58
C ASN A 117 16.37 -1.00 3.97
N CYS A 118 15.22 -1.63 4.17
CA CYS A 118 14.86 -2.30 5.42
C CYS A 118 14.64 -3.80 5.19
N PRO A 119 15.70 -4.63 5.12
CA PRO A 119 15.59 -6.08 4.87
C PRO A 119 14.59 -6.84 5.76
N PRO A 120 14.47 -6.55 7.08
CA PRO A 120 13.47 -7.21 7.93
C PRO A 120 12.03 -6.98 7.46
N SER A 121 11.74 -5.87 6.78
CA SER A 121 10.41 -5.53 6.28
C SER A 121 10.01 -6.26 5.00
N GLN A 122 10.97 -6.73 4.19
CA GLN A 122 10.74 -7.11 2.79
C GLN A 122 9.76 -8.28 2.65
N SER A 123 9.91 -9.31 3.48
CA SER A 123 8.99 -10.46 3.47
C SER A 123 7.61 -10.08 3.98
N ASP A 124 7.54 -9.38 5.11
CA ASP A 124 6.29 -9.00 5.77
C ASP A 124 5.46 -8.00 4.93
N ALA A 125 6.09 -6.93 4.44
CA ALA A 125 5.48 -5.94 3.56
C ALA A 125 4.88 -6.61 2.31
N SER A 126 5.65 -7.50 1.67
CA SER A 126 5.20 -8.19 0.46
C SER A 126 4.08 -9.20 0.76
N LEU A 127 4.11 -9.90 1.90
CA LEU A 127 3.04 -10.78 2.36
C LEU A 127 1.73 -10.03 2.61
N ARG A 128 1.82 -8.82 3.17
CA ARG A 128 0.70 -7.95 3.46
C ARG A 128 0.08 -7.40 2.16
N LEU A 129 0.92 -6.89 1.26
CA LEU A 129 0.50 -6.46 -0.08
C LEU A 129 -0.17 -7.59 -0.87
N PHE A 130 0.38 -8.81 -0.80
CA PHE A 130 -0.23 -9.98 -1.46
C PHE A 130 -1.63 -10.28 -0.92
N SER A 131 -1.83 -10.17 0.40
CA SER A 131 -3.14 -10.44 1.03
C SER A 131 -4.23 -9.44 0.63
N GLY A 132 -3.86 -8.19 0.34
CA GLY A 132 -4.79 -7.15 -0.11
C GLY A 132 -4.98 -7.10 -1.63
N LEU A 133 -4.05 -7.64 -2.43
CA LEU A 133 -4.03 -7.50 -3.88
C LEU A 133 -5.36 -7.88 -4.56
N LYS A 134 -5.90 -9.05 -4.22
CA LYS A 134 -7.16 -9.54 -4.80
C LYS A 134 -8.37 -8.65 -4.48
N LYS A 135 -8.37 -7.99 -3.31
CA LYS A 135 -9.42 -7.04 -2.89
C LYS A 135 -9.26 -5.67 -3.56
N ASN A 136 -8.03 -5.35 -3.98
CA ASN A 136 -7.61 -4.03 -4.42
C ASN A 136 -7.31 -3.96 -5.93
N MET A 137 -7.74 -4.94 -6.72
CA MET A 137 -7.51 -5.03 -8.18
C MET A 137 -7.90 -3.75 -8.96
N SER A 138 -8.85 -2.95 -8.46
CA SER A 138 -9.27 -1.68 -9.09
C SER A 138 -8.43 -0.46 -8.70
N ARG A 139 -7.41 -0.62 -7.85
CA ARG A 139 -6.59 0.46 -7.27
C ARG A 139 -5.19 0.45 -7.90
N PRO A 140 -4.97 1.21 -9.00
CA PRO A 140 -3.78 1.03 -9.81
C PRO A 140 -2.48 1.27 -9.06
N LYS A 141 -2.39 2.35 -8.26
CA LYS A 141 -1.20 2.66 -7.46
C LYS A 141 -0.84 1.58 -6.43
N TYR A 142 -1.85 1.00 -5.78
CA TYR A 142 -1.63 -0.12 -4.85
C TYR A 142 -1.10 -1.34 -5.60
N ASN A 143 -1.73 -1.67 -6.74
CA ASN A 143 -1.32 -2.82 -7.56
C ASN A 143 0.11 -2.65 -8.09
N THR A 144 0.49 -1.46 -8.52
CA THR A 144 1.86 -1.17 -8.97
C THR A 144 2.89 -1.50 -7.91
N ILE A 145 2.70 -1.00 -6.67
CA ILE A 145 3.60 -1.28 -5.55
C ILE A 145 3.59 -2.78 -5.21
N ALA A 146 2.40 -3.36 -5.09
CA ALA A 146 2.23 -4.75 -4.70
C ALA A 146 2.90 -5.71 -5.69
N ILE A 147 2.60 -5.58 -7.00
CA ILE A 147 3.15 -6.45 -8.03
C ILE A 147 4.68 -6.34 -8.08
N TRP A 148 5.21 -5.12 -7.96
CA TRP A 148 6.67 -4.89 -7.97
C TRP A 148 7.34 -5.56 -6.78
N LEU A 149 6.88 -5.28 -5.55
CA LEU A 149 7.50 -5.80 -4.33
C LEU A 149 7.35 -7.32 -4.20
N ILE A 150 6.18 -7.88 -4.51
CA ILE A 150 5.94 -9.32 -4.43
C ILE A 150 6.82 -10.06 -5.44
N ALA A 151 6.98 -9.56 -6.67
CA ALA A 151 7.83 -10.20 -7.67
C ALA A 151 9.33 -10.08 -7.32
N GLU A 152 9.74 -8.99 -6.69
CA GLU A 152 11.12 -8.78 -6.24
C GLU A 152 11.48 -9.73 -5.08
N TYR A 153 10.62 -9.78 -4.06
CA TYR A 153 10.84 -10.56 -2.84
C TYR A 153 10.14 -11.93 -2.84
N SER A 154 9.75 -12.42 -4.01
CA SER A 154 9.01 -13.68 -4.20
C SER A 154 9.69 -14.88 -3.56
N HIS A 155 11.03 -14.93 -3.58
CA HIS A 155 11.84 -15.97 -2.96
C HIS A 155 11.72 -16.02 -1.43
N LEU A 156 11.45 -14.89 -0.76
CA LEU A 156 11.23 -14.83 0.69
C LEU A 156 9.80 -15.26 1.06
N ILE A 157 8.84 -15.03 0.15
CA ILE A 157 7.41 -15.25 0.40
C ILE A 157 7.04 -16.70 0.12
N PHE A 158 7.42 -17.23 -1.04
CA PHE A 158 6.93 -18.50 -1.55
C PHE A 158 7.80 -19.71 -1.16
N ASN A 159 9.09 -19.50 -0.82
CA ASN A 159 9.94 -20.59 -0.33
C ASN A 159 9.81 -20.81 1.18
N SER A 160 9.48 -19.77 1.93
CA SER A 160 9.55 -19.79 3.41
C SER A 160 8.21 -20.08 4.10
N SER A 161 7.07 -19.95 3.40
CA SER A 161 5.74 -20.07 4.01
C SER A 161 4.89 -21.16 3.33
N PRO A 162 4.70 -22.33 3.97
CA PRO A 162 3.76 -23.33 3.46
C PRO A 162 2.33 -22.80 3.56
N GLY A 163 1.65 -22.61 2.42
CA GLY A 163 0.22 -22.26 2.36
C GLY A 163 -0.15 -21.05 1.51
N LYS A 164 0.80 -20.19 1.11
CA LYS A 164 0.56 -19.14 0.10
C LYS A 164 1.12 -19.58 -1.24
N SER A 165 0.28 -19.57 -2.27
CA SER A 165 0.60 -20.21 -3.53
C SER A 165 1.19 -19.22 -4.53
N LEU A 166 2.40 -19.51 -5.01
CA LEU A 166 2.97 -18.86 -6.20
C LEU A 166 1.98 -18.94 -7.39
N SER A 167 1.20 -20.03 -7.48
CA SER A 167 0.13 -20.15 -8.48
C SER A 167 -0.91 -19.06 -8.36
N GLU A 168 -1.35 -18.75 -7.13
CA GLU A 168 -2.38 -17.71 -6.91
C GLU A 168 -1.88 -16.35 -7.35
N PHE A 169 -0.60 -16.04 -7.10
CA PHE A 169 -0.02 -14.80 -7.61
C PHE A 169 0.04 -14.77 -9.14
N ILE A 170 0.43 -15.87 -9.79
CA ILE A 170 0.40 -15.98 -11.26
C ILE A 170 -1.02 -15.79 -11.81
N ASP A 171 -2.03 -16.40 -11.16
CA ASP A 171 -3.44 -16.24 -11.56
C ASP A 171 -3.89 -14.78 -11.46
N ILE A 172 -3.48 -14.06 -10.41
CA ILE A 172 -3.74 -12.62 -10.28
C ILE A 172 -3.05 -11.84 -11.41
N LEU A 173 -1.77 -12.09 -11.70
CA LEU A 173 -1.05 -11.40 -12.78
C LEU A 173 -1.69 -11.67 -14.15
N GLN A 174 -2.10 -12.91 -14.41
CA GLN A 174 -2.82 -13.27 -15.62
C GLN A 174 -4.15 -12.51 -15.72
N SER A 175 -4.91 -12.40 -14.63
CA SER A 175 -6.16 -11.65 -14.63
C SER A 175 -5.98 -10.16 -14.92
N PHE A 176 -4.86 -9.55 -14.50
CA PHE A 176 -4.52 -8.18 -14.89
C PHE A 176 -4.28 -8.04 -16.39
N LEU A 177 -3.58 -9.00 -17.01
CA LEU A 177 -3.31 -9.03 -18.45
C LEU A 177 -4.60 -9.18 -19.28
N GLU A 178 -5.50 -10.07 -18.86
CA GLU A 178 -6.73 -10.39 -19.59
C GLU A 178 -7.86 -9.38 -19.38
N SER A 179 -7.87 -8.65 -18.27
CA SER A 179 -8.92 -7.68 -17.96
C SER A 179 -8.83 -6.43 -18.85
N ASN A 180 -9.93 -6.09 -19.52
CA ASN A 180 -10.05 -4.89 -20.35
C ASN A 180 -9.97 -3.57 -19.55
N HIS A 181 -10.19 -3.60 -18.24
CA HIS A 181 -10.20 -2.41 -17.38
C HIS A 181 -8.83 -2.09 -16.76
N THR A 182 -7.86 -2.98 -16.90
CA THR A 182 -6.49 -2.76 -16.43
C THR A 182 -5.79 -1.74 -17.31
N CYS A 183 -5.06 -0.80 -16.73
CA CYS A 183 -4.21 0.11 -17.51
C CYS A 183 -2.95 -0.59 -18.03
N ASP A 184 -2.38 -0.05 -19.11
CA ASP A 184 -1.20 -0.65 -19.75
C ASP A 184 0.01 -0.72 -18.82
N ASP A 185 0.19 0.24 -17.90
CA ASP A 185 1.29 0.21 -16.92
C ASP A 185 1.25 -1.05 -16.04
N ILE A 186 0.06 -1.42 -15.53
CA ILE A 186 -0.10 -2.61 -14.69
C ILE A 186 0.03 -3.88 -15.51
N ARG A 187 -0.49 -3.90 -16.75
CA ARG A 187 -0.28 -5.04 -17.65
C ARG A 187 1.22 -5.23 -17.92
N ASN A 188 1.93 -4.16 -18.24
CA ASN A 188 3.38 -4.17 -18.50
C ASN A 188 4.13 -4.69 -17.29
N LEU A 189 3.82 -4.15 -16.11
CA LEU A 189 4.41 -4.59 -14.86
C LEU A 189 4.10 -6.06 -14.55
N SER A 190 2.86 -6.50 -14.80
CA SER A 190 2.45 -7.90 -14.58
C SER A 190 3.24 -8.87 -15.47
N MET A 191 3.45 -8.51 -16.73
CA MET A 191 4.24 -9.30 -17.66
C MET A 191 5.72 -9.39 -17.25
N ILE A 192 6.33 -8.25 -16.88
CA ILE A 192 7.71 -8.22 -16.37
C ILE A 192 7.83 -9.07 -15.10
N SER A 193 6.85 -8.98 -14.20
CA SER A 193 6.80 -9.79 -12.99
C SER A 193 6.68 -11.28 -13.29
N LEU A 194 5.86 -11.70 -14.26
CA LEU A 194 5.79 -13.10 -14.69
C LEU A 194 7.13 -13.61 -15.21
N MET A 195 7.81 -12.84 -16.06
CA MET A 195 9.15 -13.19 -16.58
C MET A 195 10.18 -13.31 -15.46
N LYS A 196 10.20 -12.33 -14.53
CA LYS A 196 11.07 -12.37 -13.33
C LYS A 196 10.80 -13.62 -12.48
N LEU A 197 9.53 -14.00 -12.30
CA LEU A 197 9.17 -15.18 -11.54
C LEU A 197 9.62 -16.47 -12.24
N ALA A 198 9.47 -16.57 -13.56
CA ALA A 198 9.92 -17.75 -14.31
C ALA A 198 11.43 -17.98 -14.17
N VAL A 199 12.23 -16.90 -14.20
CA VAL A 199 13.69 -16.99 -13.95
C VAL A 199 13.99 -17.45 -12.52
N LYS A 200 13.24 -16.97 -11.52
CA LYS A 200 13.44 -17.34 -10.10
C LYS A 200 12.92 -18.74 -9.76
N PHE A 201 11.91 -19.20 -10.46
CA PHE A 201 11.22 -20.47 -10.21
C PHE A 201 11.06 -21.25 -11.53
N PRO A 202 12.06 -22.08 -11.91
CA PRO A 202 12.00 -22.83 -13.16
C PRO A 202 10.77 -23.76 -13.28
N SER A 203 10.17 -24.17 -12.16
CA SER A 203 8.97 -25.02 -12.14
C SER A 203 7.72 -24.38 -12.76
N ILE A 204 7.66 -23.05 -12.86
CA ILE A 204 6.52 -22.33 -13.45
C ILE A 204 6.81 -21.78 -14.85
N GLU A 205 8.02 -21.98 -15.37
CA GLU A 205 8.49 -21.40 -16.64
C GLU A 205 7.54 -21.72 -17.79
N GLN A 206 7.18 -23.00 -17.98
CA GLN A 206 6.27 -23.42 -19.04
C GLN A 206 4.92 -22.69 -18.97
N ARG A 207 4.35 -22.58 -17.76
CA ARG A 207 3.06 -21.90 -17.56
C ARG A 207 3.16 -20.41 -17.89
N VAL A 208 4.24 -19.75 -17.48
CA VAL A 208 4.47 -18.34 -17.79
C VAL A 208 4.63 -18.15 -19.30
N THR A 209 5.38 -19.02 -19.96
CA THR A 209 5.56 -19.02 -21.42
C THR A 209 4.22 -19.18 -22.15
N ASP A 210 3.34 -20.07 -21.70
CA ASP A 210 2.01 -20.24 -22.28
C ASP A 210 1.13 -18.98 -22.12
N ILE A 211 1.24 -18.28 -20.99
CA ILE A 211 0.52 -17.02 -20.75
C ILE A 211 1.06 -15.92 -21.67
N ILE A 212 2.39 -15.75 -21.76
CA ILE A 212 3.03 -14.75 -22.60
C ILE A 212 2.72 -15.00 -24.08
N TYR A 213 2.70 -16.26 -24.52
CA TYR A 213 2.35 -16.63 -25.89
C TYR A 213 0.94 -16.17 -26.28
N LYS A 214 -0.03 -16.23 -25.37
CA LYS A 214 -1.40 -15.70 -25.63
C LYS A 214 -1.41 -14.18 -25.81
N MET A 215 -0.49 -13.47 -25.16
CA MET A 215 -0.37 -12.01 -25.24
C MET A 215 0.40 -11.52 -26.47
N ARG A 216 1.01 -12.42 -27.27
CA ARG A 216 1.85 -12.04 -28.43
C ARG A 216 1.14 -11.19 -29.48
N ASN A 217 -0.19 -11.32 -29.60
CA ASN A 217 -1.01 -10.60 -30.57
C ASN A 217 -1.71 -9.38 -29.95
N HIS A 218 -1.28 -8.93 -28.78
CA HIS A 218 -1.86 -7.76 -28.10
C HIS A 218 -1.65 -6.50 -28.94
N LEU A 219 -2.61 -5.56 -28.92
CA LEU A 219 -2.58 -4.37 -29.79
C LEU A 219 -1.43 -3.40 -29.48
N ASN A 220 -0.91 -3.43 -28.26
CA ASN A 220 0.17 -2.54 -27.85
C ASN A 220 1.54 -3.15 -28.26
N PRO A 221 2.34 -2.45 -29.09
CA PRO A 221 3.56 -2.97 -29.69
C PRO A 221 4.68 -3.25 -28.67
N GLU A 222 4.72 -2.51 -27.55
CA GLU A 222 5.70 -2.74 -26.48
C GLU A 222 5.48 -4.13 -25.84
N PHE A 223 4.22 -4.56 -25.71
CA PHE A 223 3.90 -5.91 -25.24
C PHE A 223 4.36 -6.96 -26.24
N GLN A 224 4.08 -6.74 -27.53
CA GLN A 224 4.46 -7.69 -28.58
C GLN A 224 5.98 -7.87 -28.61
N GLN A 225 6.74 -6.78 -28.57
CA GLN A 225 8.19 -6.83 -28.58
C GLN A 225 8.73 -7.65 -27.39
N ARG A 226 8.26 -7.39 -26.18
CA ARG A 226 8.68 -8.16 -24.98
C ARG A 226 8.28 -9.63 -25.05
N CYS A 227 7.10 -9.94 -25.59
CA CYS A 227 6.68 -11.33 -25.79
C CYS A 227 7.62 -12.04 -26.77
N ILE A 228 8.01 -11.37 -27.86
CA ILE A 228 8.94 -11.93 -28.84
C ILE A 228 10.32 -12.14 -28.23
N GLU A 229 10.84 -11.15 -27.49
CA GLU A 229 12.15 -11.24 -26.80
C GLU A 229 12.19 -12.39 -25.78
N TRP A 230 11.08 -12.72 -25.14
CA TRP A 230 11.00 -13.86 -24.22
C TRP A 230 10.87 -15.21 -24.92
N LEU A 231 10.22 -15.25 -26.08
CA LEU A 231 9.96 -16.48 -26.82
C LEU A 231 11.09 -16.88 -27.79
N SER A 232 12.08 -16.00 -27.99
CA SER A 232 13.27 -16.23 -28.80
C SER A 232 14.37 -16.95 -28.03
#